data_AF-A0A3C0ZTK5-F1
#
_entry.id   AF-A0A3C0ZTK5-F1
#
_cell.length_a   1.000
_cell.length_b   1.000
_cell.length_c   1.000
_cell.angle_alpha   90.00
_cell.angle_beta   90.00
_cell.angle_gamma   90.00
#
_symmetry.space_group_name_H-M   'P 1'
#
loop_
_entity.id
_entity.type
_entity.pdbx_description
1 polymer ?
#
loop_
_entity_poly.entity_id
_entity_poly.type
_entity_poly.pdbx_seq_one_letter_code
_entity_poly.pdbx_strand_id
1 'polypeptide(L)'
;MSLWNDYLARKLIFESHPTIDQDRCLNRMQTRHPCRSCMDVCPAGVISMPFAGSMKADWDSCSGCGLCVSACPSRAVSPARIQAERLFSYASRLQHDTIISCKSGLSSDIPTEYPGALNWEFLCFLALHGIVTIITGDCAGCEKSSCRKSLEKNLSQAKIFLGEELYSQRVILTQDPSAVPARRYTRREALSLLMTKTGRTASALLPLPQESVPDGTLWRQILLHKV
;
A
#
# COMPACT_ATOMS: atom_id res chain seq x y z
N MET A 1 29.92 12.39 9.78
CA MET A 1 29.12 11.72 10.82
C MET A 1 28.99 10.27 10.41
N SER A 2 29.39 9.32 11.28
CA SER A 2 29.70 7.95 10.84
C SER A 2 28.45 7.27 10.26
N LEU A 3 28.64 6.54 9.16
CA LEU A 3 27.62 5.68 8.53
C LEU A 3 26.89 4.78 9.55
N TRP A 4 27.55 4.48 10.67
CA TRP A 4 27.01 3.75 11.80
C TRP A 4 25.93 4.49 12.58
N ASN A 5 26.05 5.80 12.79
CA ASN A 5 25.01 6.58 13.46
C ASN A 5 23.76 6.71 12.60
N ASP A 6 23.91 6.90 11.28
CA ASP A 6 22.77 6.90 10.35
C ASP A 6 22.11 5.52 10.25
N TYR A 7 22.90 4.44 10.25
CA TYR A 7 22.40 3.07 10.28
C TYR A 7 21.60 2.76 11.55
N LEU A 8 22.15 3.13 12.72
CA LEU A 8 21.49 2.92 14.01
C LEU A 8 20.24 3.80 14.16
N ALA A 9 20.28 5.07 13.73
CA ALA A 9 19.12 5.95 13.72
C ALA A 9 17.99 5.40 12.83
N ARG A 10 18.31 4.94 11.61
CA ARG A 10 17.34 4.29 10.71
C ARG A 10 16.75 2.98 11.23
N LYS A 11 17.50 2.24 12.06
CA LYS A 11 17.02 0.99 12.67
C LYS A 11 16.24 1.19 13.97
N LEU A 12 16.58 2.22 14.76
CA LEU A 12 15.98 2.48 16.08
C LEU A 12 14.77 3.42 16.00
N ILE A 13 14.71 4.29 14.99
CA ILE A 13 13.53 5.11 14.70
C ILE A 13 12.63 4.28 13.77
N PHE A 14 11.62 3.64 14.35
CA PHE A 14 10.51 3.12 13.56
C PHE A 14 9.73 4.33 13.02
N GLU A 15 10.06 4.77 11.81
CA GLU A 15 9.31 5.83 11.14
C GLU A 15 7.88 5.33 10.89
N SER A 16 6.95 5.86 11.68
CA SER A 16 5.51 5.64 11.54
C SER A 16 4.92 6.41 10.35
N HIS A 17 5.71 7.27 9.72
CA HIS A 17 5.33 8.11 8.60
C HIS A 17 6.09 7.74 7.32
N PRO A 18 5.55 8.10 6.14
CA PRO A 18 6.29 8.04 4.88
C PRO A 18 7.54 8.94 4.89
N THR A 19 8.50 8.66 4.02
CA THR A 19 9.66 9.54 3.80
C THR A 19 9.76 9.98 2.35
N ILE A 20 10.38 11.13 2.11
CA ILE A 20 10.56 11.71 0.77
C ILE A 20 12.04 11.73 0.44
N ASP A 21 12.43 10.92 -0.53
CA ASP A 21 13.73 11.00 -1.18
C ASP A 21 13.74 12.21 -2.14
N GLN A 22 14.48 13.25 -1.74
CA GLN A 22 14.56 14.48 -2.52
C GLN A 22 15.26 14.25 -3.86
N ASP A 23 16.28 13.40 -3.92
CA ASP A 23 17.04 13.13 -5.16
C ASP A 23 16.18 12.46 -6.21
N ARG A 24 15.15 11.72 -5.78
CA ARG A 24 14.17 11.08 -6.67
C ARG A 24 12.94 11.95 -6.95
N CYS A 25 12.81 13.10 -6.30
CA CYS A 25 11.64 13.97 -6.46
C CYS A 25 11.66 14.68 -7.81
N LEU A 26 10.55 14.62 -8.57
CA LEU A 26 10.43 15.33 -9.84
C LEU A 26 10.65 16.84 -9.71
N ASN A 27 10.28 17.45 -8.58
CA ASN A 27 10.51 18.89 -8.35
C ASN A 27 11.98 19.26 -8.13
N ARG A 28 12.83 18.27 -7.83
CA ARG A 28 14.28 18.45 -7.78
C ARG A 28 14.92 18.18 -9.14
N MET A 29 14.45 17.17 -9.87
CA MET A 29 14.96 16.82 -11.19
C MET A 29 14.58 17.84 -12.27
N GLN A 30 13.39 18.44 -12.18
CA GLN A 30 12.91 19.48 -13.09
C GLN A 30 12.11 20.54 -12.34
N THR A 31 12.19 21.77 -12.82
CA THR A 31 11.55 22.94 -12.18
C THR A 31 10.51 23.62 -13.07
N ARG A 32 10.31 23.14 -14.31
CA ARG A 32 9.40 23.77 -15.30
C ARG A 32 7.93 23.53 -14.98
N HIS A 33 7.58 22.35 -14.48
CA HIS A 33 6.21 21.99 -14.15
C HIS A 33 6.15 21.40 -12.74
N PRO A 34 5.62 22.12 -11.74
CA PRO A 34 5.61 21.61 -10.37
C PRO A 34 4.76 20.34 -10.26
N CYS A 35 5.37 19.26 -9.81
CA CYS A 35 4.69 18.02 -9.48
C CYS A 35 4.02 18.14 -8.11
N ARG A 36 2.69 18.04 -8.08
CA ARG A 36 1.87 18.18 -6.87
C ARG A 36 1.18 16.90 -6.42
N SER A 37 1.44 15.77 -7.08
CA SER A 37 0.68 14.52 -6.90
C SER A 37 0.57 14.04 -5.45
N CYS A 38 1.64 14.14 -4.65
CA CYS A 38 1.60 13.74 -3.24
C CYS A 38 0.88 14.75 -2.33
N MET A 39 0.87 16.04 -2.70
CA MET A 39 0.15 17.09 -1.99
C MET A 39 -1.34 16.98 -2.29
N ASP A 40 -1.71 16.89 -3.57
CA ASP A 40 -3.10 16.91 -4.03
C ASP A 40 -3.88 15.65 -3.59
N VAL A 41 -3.19 14.50 -3.40
CA VAL A 41 -3.83 13.26 -2.95
C VAL A 41 -4.00 13.20 -1.43
N CYS A 42 -3.24 13.98 -0.67
CA CYS A 42 -3.19 13.88 0.78
C CYS A 42 -4.45 14.48 1.42
N PRO A 43 -5.33 13.67 2.05
CA PRO A 43 -6.56 14.21 2.65
C PRO A 43 -6.28 15.13 3.85
N ALA A 44 -5.14 14.93 4.53
CA ALA A 44 -4.74 15.72 5.70
C ALA A 44 -3.87 16.94 5.34
N GLY A 45 -3.50 17.13 4.06
CA GLY A 45 -2.66 18.26 3.64
C GLY A 45 -1.24 18.27 4.25
N VAL A 46 -0.72 17.12 4.66
CA VAL A 46 0.58 16.97 5.37
C VAL A 46 1.76 17.50 4.56
N ILE A 47 1.75 17.30 3.24
CA ILE A 47 2.86 17.66 2.37
C ILE A 47 2.54 19.02 1.72
N SER A 48 3.49 19.94 1.78
CA SER A 48 3.38 21.28 1.19
C SER A 48 4.65 21.70 0.47
N MET A 49 4.52 22.67 -0.43
CA MET A 49 5.64 23.28 -1.14
C MET A 49 5.40 24.79 -1.24
N PRO A 50 5.76 25.56 -0.19
CA PRO A 50 5.54 27.00 -0.17
C PRO A 50 6.24 27.76 -1.31
N PHE A 51 7.44 27.32 -1.70
CA PHE A 51 8.23 27.83 -2.81
C PHE A 51 8.73 26.68 -3.68
N ALA A 52 9.03 26.95 -4.96
CA ALA A 52 9.54 25.93 -5.87
C ALA A 52 10.77 25.23 -5.27
N GLY A 53 10.73 23.90 -5.16
CA GLY A 53 11.80 23.10 -4.57
C GLY A 53 11.82 23.04 -3.02
N SER A 54 10.98 23.81 -2.32
CA SER A 54 10.94 23.83 -0.84
C SER A 54 9.91 22.83 -0.28
N MET A 55 10.07 21.54 -0.59
CA MET A 55 9.17 20.51 -0.07
C MET A 55 9.26 20.44 1.46
N LYS A 56 8.11 20.49 2.13
CA LYS A 56 7.97 20.35 3.59
C LYS A 56 6.86 19.36 3.91
N ALA A 57 6.98 18.66 5.04
CA ALA A 57 5.96 17.75 5.52
C ALA A 57 5.79 17.89 7.03
N ASP A 58 4.54 17.97 7.47
CA ASP A 58 4.15 17.89 8.89
C ASP A 58 3.69 16.47 9.22
N TRP A 59 4.64 15.61 9.58
CA TRP A 59 4.36 14.19 9.80
C TRP A 59 3.52 13.91 11.06
N ASP A 60 3.45 14.85 12.00
CA ASP A 60 2.64 14.70 13.22
C ASP A 60 1.14 14.62 12.88
N SER A 61 0.73 15.28 11.80
CA SER A 61 -0.64 15.24 11.26
C SER A 61 -0.89 14.04 10.33
N CYS A 62 0.09 13.14 10.13
CA CYS A 62 -0.01 12.05 9.17
C CYS A 62 -0.78 10.85 9.72
N SER A 63 -1.86 10.47 9.04
CA SER A 63 -2.64 9.26 9.37
C SER A 63 -1.98 7.95 8.91
N GLY A 64 -0.86 8.02 8.19
CA GLY A 64 -0.21 6.84 7.61
C GLY A 64 -1.04 6.16 6.50
N CYS A 65 -1.96 6.89 5.84
CA CYS A 65 -2.86 6.30 4.84
C CYS A 65 -2.18 5.71 3.59
N GLY A 66 -0.96 6.15 3.24
CA GLY A 66 -0.19 5.63 2.11
C GLY A 66 -0.56 6.16 0.72
N LEU A 67 -1.58 7.03 0.59
CA LEU A 67 -1.99 7.57 -0.72
C LEU A 67 -0.87 8.30 -1.46
N CYS A 68 -0.04 9.07 -0.74
CA CYS A 68 1.11 9.77 -1.33
C CYS A 68 2.16 8.83 -1.91
N VAL A 69 2.33 7.64 -1.31
CA VAL A 69 3.25 6.59 -1.78
C VAL A 69 2.77 6.06 -3.13
N SER A 70 1.47 5.74 -3.23
CA SER A 70 0.88 5.25 -4.47
C SER A 70 0.79 6.32 -5.56
N ALA A 71 0.59 7.58 -5.20
CA ALA A 71 0.41 8.66 -6.16
C ALA A 71 1.73 9.17 -6.76
N CYS A 72 2.87 8.95 -6.09
CA CYS A 72 4.16 9.51 -6.49
C CYS A 72 4.67 8.87 -7.81
N PRO A 73 4.73 9.62 -8.93
CA PRO A 73 5.12 9.06 -10.22
C PRO A 73 6.60 8.64 -10.26
N SER A 74 7.48 9.38 -9.58
CA SER A 74 8.92 9.08 -9.55
C SER A 74 9.32 8.14 -8.43
N ARG A 75 8.37 7.62 -7.64
CA ARG A 75 8.65 6.75 -6.48
C ARG A 75 9.64 7.40 -5.49
N ALA A 76 9.53 8.72 -5.33
CA ALA A 76 10.28 9.50 -4.34
C ALA A 76 9.71 9.36 -2.93
N VAL A 77 8.42 9.02 -2.81
CA VAL A 77 7.78 8.82 -1.50
C VAL A 77 7.86 7.35 -1.13
N SER A 78 8.58 7.05 -0.05
CA SER A 78 8.72 5.72 0.52
C SER A 78 7.61 5.44 1.54
N PRO A 79 7.05 4.21 1.59
CA PRO A 79 6.05 3.88 2.58
C PRO A 79 6.62 3.90 4.01
N ALA A 80 5.76 4.21 4.98
CA ALA A 80 6.11 4.00 6.38
C ALA A 80 6.46 2.53 6.60
N ARG A 81 7.54 2.26 7.36
CA ARG A 81 8.03 0.89 7.56
C ARG A 81 6.95 -0.03 8.14
N ILE A 82 6.22 0.46 9.15
CA ILE A 82 5.14 -0.30 9.81
C ILE A 82 4.02 -0.63 8.81
N GLN A 83 3.69 0.29 7.90
CA GLN A 83 2.68 0.05 6.87
C GLN A 83 3.13 -1.01 5.88
N ALA A 84 4.37 -0.90 5.39
CA ALA A 84 4.98 -1.86 4.47
C ALA A 84 5.04 -3.27 5.08
N GLU A 85 5.52 -3.40 6.32
CA GLU A 85 5.60 -4.67 7.06
C GLU A 85 4.20 -5.28 7.25
N ARG A 86 3.18 -4.48 7.59
CA ARG A 86 1.80 -4.96 7.73
C ARG A 86 1.26 -5.54 6.43
N LEU A 87 1.32 -4.79 5.34
CA LEU A 87 0.83 -5.23 4.03
C LEU A 87 1.58 -6.47 3.53
N PHE A 88 2.91 -6.51 3.70
CA PHE A 88 3.72 -7.67 3.36
C PHE A 88 3.36 -8.89 4.22
N SER A 89 3.12 -8.70 5.53
CA SER A 89 2.74 -9.79 6.43
C SER A 89 1.40 -10.43 6.02
N TYR A 90 0.42 -9.64 5.56
CA TYR A 90 -0.82 -10.17 5.02
C TYR A 90 -0.59 -10.95 3.73
N ALA A 91 0.13 -10.35 2.78
CA ALA A 91 0.45 -10.99 1.50
C ALA A 91 1.21 -12.33 1.66
N SER A 92 2.20 -12.39 2.56
CA SER A 92 3.01 -13.58 2.80
C SER A 92 2.26 -14.76 3.45
N ARG A 93 1.11 -14.50 4.08
CA ARG A 93 0.30 -15.54 4.76
C ARG A 93 -0.76 -16.14 3.85
N LEU A 94 -1.09 -15.49 2.74
CA LEU A 94 -2.18 -15.88 1.86
C LEU A 94 -1.62 -16.78 0.76
N GLN A 95 -2.08 -18.03 0.71
CA GLN A 95 -1.66 -19.01 -0.31
C GLN A 95 -2.56 -19.01 -1.55
N HIS A 96 -3.67 -18.26 -1.54
CA HIS A 96 -4.73 -18.32 -2.55
C HIS A 96 -5.44 -16.95 -2.62
N ASP A 97 -6.76 -16.88 -2.69
CA ASP A 97 -7.50 -15.63 -2.89
C ASP A 97 -7.36 -14.61 -1.74
N THR A 98 -7.38 -13.32 -2.08
CA THR A 98 -7.21 -12.18 -1.17
C THR A 98 -8.41 -11.26 -1.20
N ILE A 99 -8.98 -10.97 -0.03
CA ILE A 99 -10.06 -10.00 0.13
C ILE A 99 -9.53 -8.71 0.75
N ILE A 100 -9.74 -7.59 0.07
CA ILE A 100 -9.40 -6.23 0.53
C ILE A 100 -10.71 -5.48 0.78
N SER A 101 -10.86 -4.83 1.93
CA SER A 101 -12.07 -4.04 2.21
C SER A 101 -11.78 -2.66 2.79
N CYS A 102 -12.61 -1.69 2.43
CA CYS A 102 -12.72 -0.42 3.16
C CYS A 102 -13.32 -0.64 4.56
N LYS A 103 -13.15 0.29 5.53
CA LYS A 103 -13.41 0.15 6.99
C LYS A 103 -14.86 -0.12 7.43
N SER A 104 -15.75 -0.54 6.54
CA SER A 104 -17.18 -0.79 6.77
C SER A 104 -17.53 -2.28 6.74
N GLY A 105 -16.73 -3.10 7.43
CA GLY A 105 -17.20 -4.38 8.01
C GLY A 105 -17.54 -5.52 7.05
N LEU A 106 -16.51 -6.17 6.51
CA LEU A 106 -16.52 -7.63 6.28
C LEU A 106 -15.20 -8.24 6.72
N SER A 107 -15.20 -9.56 6.91
CA SER A 107 -13.99 -10.36 7.06
C SER A 107 -13.12 -10.20 5.82
N SER A 108 -12.14 -9.30 5.88
CA SER A 108 -11.11 -9.11 4.86
C SER A 108 -9.76 -9.61 5.35
N ASP A 109 -8.92 -10.02 4.40
CA ASP A 109 -7.55 -10.41 4.67
C ASP A 109 -6.66 -9.18 4.86
N ILE A 110 -6.94 -8.11 4.10
CA ILE A 110 -6.22 -6.83 4.16
C ILE A 110 -7.23 -5.73 4.51
N PRO A 111 -7.38 -5.40 5.80
CA PRO A 111 -8.20 -4.27 6.21
C PRO A 111 -7.47 -2.96 5.88
N THR A 112 -8.09 -2.08 5.10
CA THR A 112 -7.53 -0.76 4.78
C THR A 112 -8.62 0.30 4.71
N GLU A 113 -8.35 1.48 5.26
CA GLU A 113 -9.29 2.61 5.14
C GLU A 113 -9.23 3.30 3.78
N TYR A 114 -8.17 3.01 3.01
CA TYR A 114 -7.86 3.65 1.75
C TYR A 114 -7.36 2.58 0.76
N PRO A 115 -8.25 1.79 0.13
CA PRO A 115 -7.84 0.84 -0.91
C PRO A 115 -7.05 1.49 -2.06
N GLY A 116 -7.30 2.78 -2.33
CA GLY A 116 -6.53 3.56 -3.31
C GLY A 116 -5.07 3.83 -2.93
N ALA A 117 -4.65 3.51 -1.70
CA ALA A 117 -3.24 3.53 -1.30
C ALA A 117 -2.49 2.25 -1.72
N LEU A 118 -3.18 1.20 -2.15
CA LEU A 118 -2.55 -0.01 -2.66
C LEU A 118 -2.04 0.25 -4.07
N ASN A 119 -0.71 0.30 -4.21
CA ASN A 119 -0.05 0.49 -5.49
C ASN A 119 -0.44 -0.63 -6.48
N TRP A 120 -0.53 -0.30 -7.77
CA TRP A 120 -0.86 -1.27 -8.81
C TRP A 120 0.09 -2.48 -8.82
N GLU A 121 1.39 -2.29 -8.51
CA GLU A 121 2.34 -3.41 -8.45
C GLU A 121 1.98 -4.42 -7.37
N PHE A 122 1.50 -3.95 -6.22
CA PHE A 122 1.06 -4.82 -5.14
C PHE A 122 -0.22 -5.56 -5.51
N LEU A 123 -1.17 -4.88 -6.20
CA LEU A 123 -2.37 -5.53 -6.72
C LEU A 123 -2.03 -6.61 -7.76
N CYS A 124 -1.10 -6.34 -8.67
CA CYS A 124 -0.62 -7.32 -9.64
C CYS A 124 0.07 -8.51 -8.94
N PHE A 125 0.91 -8.24 -7.93
CA PHE A 125 1.53 -9.30 -7.15
C PHE A 125 0.47 -10.23 -6.55
N LEU A 126 -0.55 -9.68 -5.89
CA LEU A 126 -1.65 -10.48 -5.33
C LEU A 126 -2.43 -11.24 -6.42
N ALA A 127 -2.72 -10.59 -7.55
CA ALA A 127 -3.49 -11.17 -8.66
C ALA A 127 -2.76 -12.31 -9.39
N LEU A 128 -1.42 -12.33 -9.34
CA LEU A 128 -0.61 -13.42 -9.88
C LEU A 128 -0.62 -14.66 -8.97
N HIS A 129 -0.87 -14.48 -7.67
CA HIS A 129 -0.94 -15.57 -6.68
C HIS A 129 -2.38 -16.06 -6.40
N GLY A 130 -3.40 -15.28 -6.70
CA GLY A 130 -4.81 -15.65 -6.44
C GLY A 130 -5.81 -14.64 -6.98
N ILE A 131 -7.09 -14.85 -6.71
CA ILE A 131 -8.14 -13.87 -7.03
C ILE A 131 -8.11 -12.77 -5.97
N VAL A 132 -8.08 -11.52 -6.41
CA VAL A 132 -8.11 -10.31 -5.59
C VAL A 132 -9.50 -9.71 -5.66
N THR A 133 -10.22 -9.77 -4.55
CA THR A 133 -11.55 -9.16 -4.42
C THR A 133 -11.46 -7.90 -3.58
N ILE A 134 -11.74 -6.76 -4.18
CA ILE A 134 -11.76 -5.45 -3.54
C ILE A 134 -13.20 -5.06 -3.27
N ILE A 135 -13.56 -4.96 -2.00
CA ILE A 135 -14.87 -4.54 -1.53
C ILE A 135 -14.82 -3.06 -1.20
N THR A 136 -15.52 -2.27 -2.00
CA THR A 136 -15.70 -0.82 -1.78
C THR A 136 -17.09 -0.53 -1.22
N GLY A 137 -17.24 0.56 -0.46
CA GLY A 137 -18.57 1.07 -0.12
C GLY A 137 -19.18 1.87 -1.27
N ASP A 138 -20.23 2.64 -0.97
CA ASP A 138 -20.74 3.64 -1.92
C ASP A 138 -19.71 4.77 -2.12
N CYS A 139 -18.90 4.64 -3.16
CA CYS A 139 -17.92 5.65 -3.56
C CYS A 139 -18.53 6.85 -4.29
N ALA A 140 -19.82 6.85 -4.62
CA ALA A 140 -20.48 8.02 -5.23
C ALA A 140 -20.74 9.12 -4.19
N GLY A 141 -21.15 8.74 -2.97
CA GLY A 141 -21.37 9.66 -1.84
C GLY A 141 -20.19 9.81 -0.87
N CYS A 142 -19.05 9.16 -1.12
CA CYS A 142 -17.94 9.12 -0.16
C CYS A 142 -17.09 10.39 -0.15
N GLU A 143 -16.79 10.92 1.05
CA GLU A 143 -15.91 12.08 1.26
C GLU A 143 -14.46 11.83 0.76
N LYS A 144 -14.04 10.56 0.63
CA LYS A 144 -12.68 10.16 0.23
C LYS A 144 -12.49 10.15 -1.29
N SER A 145 -12.80 11.26 -1.97
CA SER A 145 -12.74 11.36 -3.44
C SER A 145 -11.33 11.10 -4.02
N SER A 146 -10.27 11.51 -3.33
CA SER A 146 -8.88 11.25 -3.73
C SER A 146 -8.53 9.76 -3.69
N CYS A 147 -9.10 9.01 -2.73
CA CYS A 147 -8.92 7.57 -2.64
C CYS A 147 -9.55 6.85 -3.84
N ARG A 148 -10.78 7.23 -4.22
CA ARG A 148 -11.47 6.65 -5.37
C ARG A 148 -10.66 6.83 -6.66
N LYS A 149 -10.25 8.07 -6.94
CA LYS A 149 -9.43 8.40 -8.13
C LYS A 149 -8.11 7.62 -8.14
N SER A 150 -7.47 7.48 -6.97
CA SER A 150 -6.22 6.72 -6.85
C SER A 150 -6.44 5.22 -7.10
N LEU A 151 -7.52 4.65 -6.57
CA LEU A 151 -7.90 3.25 -6.79
C LEU A 151 -8.17 2.99 -8.27
N GLU A 152 -9.00 3.80 -8.92
CA GLU A 152 -9.30 3.70 -10.37
C GLU A 152 -8.01 3.76 -11.20
N LYS A 153 -7.10 4.69 -10.87
CA LYS A 153 -5.80 4.79 -11.52
C LYS A 153 -4.96 3.52 -11.32
N ASN A 154 -4.87 2.99 -10.10
CA ASN A 154 -4.08 1.79 -9.85
C ASN A 154 -4.68 0.55 -10.54
N LEU A 155 -6.01 0.41 -10.55
CA LEU A 155 -6.70 -0.67 -11.26
C LEU A 155 -6.49 -0.59 -12.77
N SER A 156 -6.55 0.61 -13.37
CA SER A 156 -6.25 0.76 -14.79
C SER A 156 -4.81 0.38 -15.14
N GLN A 157 -3.82 0.73 -14.30
CA GLN A 157 -2.43 0.30 -14.50
C GLN A 157 -2.27 -1.22 -14.32
N ALA A 158 -2.92 -1.80 -13.31
CA ALA A 158 -2.91 -3.24 -13.10
C ALA A 158 -3.53 -3.99 -14.29
N LYS A 159 -4.60 -3.45 -14.87
CA LYS A 159 -5.23 -3.98 -16.09
C LYS A 159 -4.30 -3.95 -17.30
N ILE A 160 -3.56 -2.86 -17.49
CA ILE A 160 -2.55 -2.75 -18.56
C ILE A 160 -1.46 -3.81 -18.38
N PHE A 161 -0.98 -4.00 -17.15
CA PHE A 161 0.09 -4.96 -16.85
C PHE A 161 -0.36 -6.43 -17.00
N LEU A 162 -1.52 -6.78 -16.43
CA LEU A 162 -2.04 -8.16 -16.45
C LEU A 162 -2.63 -8.55 -17.81
N GLY A 163 -3.09 -7.57 -18.60
CA GLY A 163 -3.90 -7.80 -19.79
C GLY A 163 -5.37 -8.07 -19.44
N GLU A 164 -6.25 -7.95 -20.45
CA GLU A 164 -7.71 -8.04 -20.27
C GLU A 164 -8.17 -9.39 -19.68
N GLU A 165 -7.61 -10.49 -20.19
CA GLU A 165 -8.01 -11.84 -19.82
C GLU A 165 -7.67 -12.16 -18.36
N LEU A 166 -6.40 -11.99 -17.95
CA LEU A 166 -6.00 -12.24 -16.57
C LEU A 166 -6.64 -11.25 -15.60
N TYR A 167 -6.77 -9.97 -15.99
CA TYR A 167 -7.40 -8.97 -15.12
C TYR A 167 -8.86 -9.33 -14.82
N SER A 168 -9.64 -9.70 -15.84
CA SER A 168 -11.06 -10.07 -15.66
C SER A 168 -11.27 -11.35 -14.84
N GLN A 169 -10.31 -12.29 -14.90
CA GLN A 169 -10.36 -13.52 -14.10
C GLN A 169 -9.87 -13.34 -12.66
N ARG A 170 -8.93 -12.41 -12.42
CA ARG A 170 -8.19 -12.31 -11.14
C ARG A 170 -8.57 -11.09 -10.30
N VAL A 171 -9.10 -10.01 -10.87
CA VAL A 171 -9.37 -8.77 -10.13
C VAL A 171 -10.87 -8.47 -10.14
N ILE A 172 -11.49 -8.59 -8.98
CA ILE A 172 -12.94 -8.38 -8.79
C ILE A 172 -13.14 -7.14 -7.94
N LEU A 173 -13.86 -6.15 -8.46
CA LEU A 173 -14.29 -4.97 -7.72
C LEU A 173 -15.80 -5.08 -7.44
N THR A 174 -16.19 -5.09 -6.18
CA THR A 174 -17.61 -5.20 -5.78
C THR A 174 -17.96 -4.16 -4.72
N GLN A 175 -19.21 -3.70 -4.77
CA GLN A 175 -19.82 -2.92 -3.69
C GLN A 175 -20.63 -3.79 -2.73
N ASP A 176 -20.96 -5.02 -3.15
CA ASP A 176 -21.75 -5.96 -2.39
C ASP A 176 -20.85 -6.97 -1.66
N PRO A 177 -20.81 -6.91 -0.31
CA PRO A 177 -20.26 -7.93 0.58
C PRO A 177 -20.61 -9.39 0.28
N SER A 178 -21.85 -9.63 -0.14
CA SER A 178 -22.43 -10.97 -0.27
C SER A 178 -22.04 -11.66 -1.57
N ALA A 179 -21.51 -10.89 -2.54
CA ALA A 179 -20.98 -11.39 -3.80
C ALA A 179 -19.60 -12.08 -3.65
N VAL A 180 -19.00 -12.03 -2.45
CA VAL A 180 -17.71 -12.66 -2.19
C VAL A 180 -17.90 -14.18 -2.01
N PRO A 181 -17.16 -15.03 -2.74
CA PRO A 181 -17.29 -16.48 -2.60
C PRO A 181 -16.98 -16.91 -1.16
N ALA A 182 -17.85 -17.77 -0.59
CA ALA A 182 -17.68 -18.30 0.76
C ALA A 182 -16.37 -19.09 0.85
N ARG A 183 -15.36 -18.52 1.52
CA ARG A 183 -14.03 -19.11 1.62
C ARG A 183 -14.08 -20.38 2.46
N ARG A 184 -13.78 -21.52 1.85
CA ARG A 184 -13.63 -22.80 2.56
C ARG A 184 -12.22 -22.87 3.13
N TYR A 185 -12.07 -22.42 4.38
CA TYR A 185 -10.80 -22.59 5.10
C TYR A 185 -10.56 -24.08 5.37
N THR A 186 -9.34 -24.53 5.11
CA THR A 186 -8.89 -25.82 5.64
C THR A 186 -8.80 -25.75 7.17
N ARG A 187 -8.90 -26.89 7.86
CA ARG A 187 -8.76 -26.95 9.33
C ARG A 187 -7.45 -26.30 9.83
N ARG A 188 -6.36 -26.40 9.06
CA ARG A 188 -5.06 -25.81 9.39
C ARG A 188 -5.08 -24.28 9.30
N GLU A 189 -5.71 -23.73 8.26
CA GLU A 189 -5.87 -22.28 8.09
C GLU A 189 -6.81 -21.70 9.15
N ALA A 190 -7.93 -22.38 9.43
CA ALA A 190 -8.86 -21.98 10.48
C ALA A 190 -8.20 -21.97 11.87
N LEU A 191 -7.36 -22.98 12.17
CA LEU A 191 -6.59 -23.05 13.41
C LEU A 191 -5.52 -21.95 13.48
N SER A 192 -4.82 -21.68 12.37
CA SER A 192 -3.84 -20.59 12.29
C SER A 192 -4.50 -19.22 12.55
N LEU A 193 -5.67 -18.97 11.97
CA LEU A 193 -6.44 -17.74 12.19
C LEU A 193 -6.90 -17.61 13.66
N LEU A 194 -7.36 -18.69 14.29
CA LEU A 194 -7.72 -18.72 15.71
C LEU A 194 -6.53 -18.43 16.63
N MET A 195 -5.36 -19.02 16.35
CA MET A 195 -4.14 -18.80 17.14
C MET A 195 -3.59 -17.37 16.99
N THR A 196 -3.89 -16.69 15.88
CA THR A 196 -3.51 -15.27 15.71
C THR A 196 -4.42 -14.31 16.49
N LYS A 197 -5.71 -14.63 16.68
CA LYS A 197 -6.62 -13.81 17.51
C LYS A 197 -6.28 -13.85 19.00
N THR A 198 -5.62 -14.91 19.48
CA THR A 198 -5.20 -15.06 20.88
C THR A 198 -3.83 -14.45 21.20
N GLY A 199 -3.27 -13.65 20.29
CA GLY A 199 -2.14 -12.78 20.56
C GLY A 199 -0.78 -13.47 20.71
N ARG A 200 -0.64 -14.72 20.25
CA ARG A 200 0.65 -15.44 20.29
C ARG A 200 0.96 -16.07 18.95
N THR A 201 1.62 -15.35 18.05
CA THR A 201 2.54 -15.97 17.06
C THR A 201 3.54 -14.98 16.48
N ALA A 202 4.79 -15.45 16.37
CA ALA A 202 5.99 -14.79 15.86
C ALA A 202 5.94 -14.36 14.37
N SER A 203 4.80 -14.45 13.68
CA SER A 203 4.69 -14.04 12.27
C SER A 203 4.70 -12.51 12.09
N ALA A 204 4.45 -11.74 13.14
CA ALA A 204 4.73 -10.30 13.17
C ALA A 204 6.25 -9.99 13.18
N LEU A 205 7.09 -11.02 13.34
CA LEU A 205 8.56 -10.92 13.38
C LEU A 205 9.21 -11.45 12.10
N LEU A 206 8.46 -11.79 11.04
CA LEU A 206 9.09 -12.04 9.75
C LEU A 206 9.55 -10.70 9.19
N PRO A 207 10.84 -10.38 9.28
CA PRO A 207 11.32 -9.08 8.84
C PRO A 207 11.15 -9.04 7.32
N LEU A 208 10.84 -7.86 6.77
CA LEU A 208 11.24 -7.54 5.40
C LEU A 208 12.71 -7.99 5.24
N PRO A 209 13.13 -8.52 4.08
CA PRO A 209 14.52 -8.93 3.87
C PRO A 209 15.46 -7.91 4.53
N GLN A 210 16.37 -8.36 5.40
CA GLN A 210 17.11 -7.49 6.35
C GLN A 210 17.91 -6.36 5.66
N GLU A 211 18.01 -6.38 4.34
CA GLU A 211 18.70 -5.44 3.47
C GLU A 211 17.79 -4.49 2.67
N SER A 212 16.47 -4.74 2.57
CA SER A 212 15.57 -3.86 1.82
C SER A 212 15.05 -2.74 2.72
N VAL A 213 15.73 -1.60 2.73
CA VAL A 213 15.12 -0.36 3.22
C VAL A 213 13.86 -0.12 2.38
N PRO A 214 12.65 0.00 2.98
CA PRO A 214 11.45 0.26 2.22
C PRO A 214 11.57 1.62 1.55
N ASP A 215 12.01 1.62 0.29
CA ASP A 215 12.08 2.79 -0.56
C ASP A 215 10.78 2.92 -1.37
N GLY A 216 10.62 4.00 -2.13
CA GLY A 216 9.42 4.17 -2.97
C GLY A 216 9.26 3.10 -4.07
N THR A 217 10.28 2.26 -4.32
CA THR A 217 10.22 1.15 -5.28
C THR A 217 9.86 -0.20 -4.67
N LEU A 218 9.65 -0.29 -3.36
CA LEU A 218 9.35 -1.53 -2.63
C LEU A 218 8.36 -2.45 -3.37
N TRP A 219 7.20 -1.93 -3.76
CA TRP A 219 6.16 -2.74 -4.40
C TRP A 219 6.56 -3.28 -5.78
N ARG A 220 7.37 -2.51 -6.52
CA ARG A 220 7.95 -2.96 -7.79
C ARG A 220 8.98 -4.06 -7.56
N GLN A 221 9.81 -3.94 -6.53
CA GLN A 221 10.78 -4.98 -6.18
C GLN A 221 10.06 -6.28 -5.81
N ILE A 222 8.99 -6.21 -5.01
CA ILE A 222 8.15 -7.36 -4.66
C ILE A 222 7.57 -8.02 -5.91
N LEU A 223 6.94 -7.23 -6.80
CA LEU A 223 6.38 -7.76 -8.05
C LEU A 223 7.44 -8.45 -8.94
N LEU A 224 8.67 -7.95 -8.97
CA LEU A 224 9.71 -8.51 -9.85
C LEU A 224 10.48 -9.69 -9.26
N HIS A 225 10.63 -9.77 -7.94
CA HIS A 225 11.54 -10.74 -7.29
C HIS A 225 10.83 -11.81 -6.47
N LYS A 226 9.50 -11.70 -6.29
CA LYS A 226 8.70 -12.64 -5.49
C LYS A 226 7.56 -13.31 -6.27
N VAL A 227 7.44 -13.04 -7.57
CA VAL A 227 6.55 -13.76 -8.50
C VAL A 227 7.24 -15.03 -8.98
#